data_AF-A0A9X2RDM7-F1
#
_entry.id   AF-A0A9X2RDM7-F1
#
_cell.length_a   1.000
_cell.length_b   1.000
_cell.length_c   1.000
_cell.angle_alpha   90.00
_cell.angle_beta   90.00
_cell.angle_gamma   90.00
#
_symmetry.space_group_name_H-M   'P 1'
#
loop_
_entity.id
_entity.type
_entity.pdbx_description
1 polymer ?
#
loop_
_entity_poly.entity_id
_entity_poly.type
_entity_poly.pdbx_seq_one_letter_code
_entity_poly.pdbx_strand_id
1 'polypeptide(L)'
;MADSVTSFGEYFRDEPLTHYDAHAQDTSGVTEMAFMFDGTSVSDLSPLSGWDTSQVTNMRGMFQNTSVSDLSPLSNWDTSQVTRMDFMFRNTSVSDLSPLSNWDTSQVTRMDFMFDGTSVSDLSPLSGWDTSQVTNMRDMFQNTSVSDLSPLSNWDTSQVTRMDFMFRSTSVSDLSPLSNWDTSQVTNMAVMFQNTSVSDLSPLSNWDTSQVTNMAVMFRNTSVSDPSTISGWDVANVTDFTSFLEGAPLDSAKTGDMLDGWTDGSPNTAADLQTGVTLGIQNADFSQMDTGGQDAVNALCSNQSWTINATNAPADCS
;
A
#
# COMPACT_ATOMS: atom_id res chain seq x y z
N MET A 1 40.98 15.23 17.48
CA MET A 1 39.54 14.98 17.62
C MET A 1 39.02 14.99 16.21
N ALA A 2 38.63 13.83 15.67
CA ALA A 2 37.77 13.85 14.49
C ALA A 2 36.44 14.44 14.96
N ASP A 3 35.94 15.46 14.27
CA ASP A 3 34.59 15.96 14.55
C ASP A 3 33.63 14.79 14.37
N SER A 4 32.85 14.46 15.40
CA SER A 4 31.85 13.39 15.32
C SER A 4 30.79 13.84 14.31
N VAL A 5 30.79 13.23 13.12
CA VAL A 5 29.76 13.51 12.12
C VAL A 5 28.45 12.93 12.64
N THR A 6 27.46 13.79 12.84
CA THR A 6 26.14 13.36 13.35
C THR A 6 25.13 13.14 12.22
N SER A 7 25.46 13.52 10.99
CA SER A 7 24.55 13.44 9.85
C SER A 7 25.28 13.22 8.53
N PHE A 8 24.79 12.27 7.74
CA PHE A 8 25.06 12.09 6.32
C PHE A 8 23.82 12.37 5.46
N GLY A 9 22.84 13.10 5.99
CA GLY A 9 21.63 13.47 5.25
C GLY A 9 22.00 14.17 3.94
N GLU A 10 21.47 13.66 2.82
CA GLU A 10 21.67 14.20 1.47
C GLU A 10 23.13 14.30 0.98
N TYR A 11 24.09 13.65 1.66
CA TYR A 11 25.51 13.94 1.47
C TYR A 11 26.03 13.74 0.04
N PHE A 12 25.51 12.76 -0.70
CA PHE A 12 25.83 12.51 -2.11
C PHE A 12 24.63 12.65 -3.04
N ARG A 13 23.54 13.27 -2.59
CA ARG A 13 22.29 13.33 -3.35
C ARG A 13 22.50 13.93 -4.74
N ASP A 14 21.99 13.24 -5.77
CA ASP A 14 22.06 13.61 -7.19
C ASP A 14 23.49 13.75 -7.77
N GLU A 15 24.51 13.31 -7.05
CA GLU A 15 25.90 13.34 -7.52
C GLU A 15 26.22 12.14 -8.44
N PRO A 16 27.14 12.28 -9.41
CA PRO A 16 27.55 11.19 -10.31
C PRO A 16 28.49 10.19 -9.60
N LEU A 17 28.11 9.73 -8.42
CA LEU A 17 28.87 8.80 -7.59
C LEU A 17 28.66 7.37 -8.10
N THR A 18 29.75 6.72 -8.51
CA THR A 18 29.77 5.31 -8.95
C THR A 18 30.49 4.39 -7.98
N HIS A 19 31.30 4.94 -7.08
CA HIS A 19 32.04 4.22 -6.04
C HIS A 19 32.29 5.15 -4.85
N TYR A 20 32.20 4.63 -3.64
CA TYR A 20 32.42 5.37 -2.39
C TYR A 20 33.37 4.59 -1.49
N ASP A 21 34.49 5.18 -1.07
CA ASP A 21 35.42 4.56 -0.12
C ASP A 21 35.12 5.05 1.29
N ALA A 22 34.57 4.17 2.12
CA ALA A 22 34.12 4.48 3.48
C ALA A 22 35.10 4.00 4.58
N HIS A 23 36.23 3.37 4.23
CA HIS A 23 37.05 2.60 5.18
C HIS A 23 37.71 3.42 6.31
N ALA A 24 37.57 4.75 6.32
CA ALA A 24 38.15 5.63 7.33
C ALA A 24 37.14 6.51 8.09
N GLN A 25 35.82 6.32 7.90
CA GLN A 25 34.82 7.18 8.51
C GLN A 25 34.27 6.59 9.82
N ASP A 26 34.38 7.35 10.91
CA ASP A 26 33.73 7.02 12.18
C ASP A 26 32.25 7.38 12.12
N THR A 27 31.38 6.36 12.07
CA THR A 27 29.93 6.51 11.98
C THR A 27 29.22 6.33 13.32
N SER A 28 29.95 6.07 14.41
CA SER A 28 29.37 5.73 15.72
C SER A 28 28.51 6.85 16.33
N GLY A 29 28.65 8.09 15.84
CA GLY A 29 27.82 9.24 16.25
C GLY A 29 26.74 9.64 15.25
N VAL A 30 26.59 8.94 14.12
CA VAL A 30 25.66 9.33 13.04
C VAL A 30 24.24 8.94 13.43
N THR A 31 23.33 9.92 13.42
CA THR A 31 21.91 9.69 13.72
C THR A 31 21.00 9.81 12.49
N GLU A 32 21.52 10.34 11.39
CA GLU A 32 20.77 10.75 10.20
C GLU A 32 21.50 10.31 8.91
N MET A 33 20.84 9.49 8.09
CA MET A 33 21.35 8.98 6.80
C MET A 33 20.35 9.17 5.65
N ALA A 34 19.31 9.99 5.84
CA ALA A 34 18.26 10.16 4.85
C ALA A 34 18.81 10.67 3.52
N PHE A 35 18.35 10.07 2.41
CA PHE A 35 18.68 10.43 1.04
C PHE A 35 20.18 10.49 0.72
N MET A 36 21.02 9.85 1.53
CA MET A 36 22.48 9.96 1.41
C MET A 36 22.97 9.66 -0.01
N PHE A 37 22.40 8.64 -0.67
CA PHE A 37 22.74 8.22 -2.03
C PHE A 37 21.59 8.41 -3.04
N ASP A 38 20.54 9.18 -2.71
CA ASP A 38 19.38 9.37 -3.60
C ASP A 38 19.82 9.91 -4.97
N GLY A 39 19.36 9.27 -6.04
CA GLY A 39 19.63 9.67 -7.43
C GLY A 39 21.05 9.38 -7.93
N THR A 40 21.92 8.79 -7.11
CA THR A 40 23.29 8.43 -7.52
C THR A 40 23.33 7.15 -8.36
N SER A 41 24.49 6.84 -8.95
CA SER A 41 24.73 5.59 -9.68
C SER A 41 25.36 4.49 -8.81
N VAL A 42 25.29 4.61 -7.48
CA VAL A 42 25.89 3.61 -6.58
C VAL A 42 25.21 2.25 -6.76
N SER A 43 26.02 1.19 -6.74
CA SER A 43 25.57 -0.20 -6.86
C SER A 43 26.29 -1.15 -5.92
N ASP A 44 27.55 -0.84 -5.56
CA ASP A 44 28.35 -1.60 -4.60
C ASP A 44 28.25 -0.98 -3.20
N LEU A 45 27.66 -1.74 -2.27
CA LEU A 45 27.52 -1.35 -0.86
C LEU A 45 28.61 -1.92 0.05
N SER A 46 29.56 -2.69 -0.48
CA SER A 46 30.65 -3.31 0.30
C SER A 46 31.39 -2.34 1.22
N PRO A 47 31.68 -1.08 0.79
CA PRO A 47 32.32 -0.09 1.65
C PRO A 47 31.54 0.25 2.92
N LEU A 48 30.22 0.04 2.94
CA LEU A 48 29.35 0.35 4.08
C LEU A 48 29.26 -0.77 5.13
N SER A 49 29.81 -1.95 4.85
CA SER A 49 29.68 -3.14 5.70
C SER A 49 30.25 -2.99 7.11
N GLY A 50 31.19 -2.06 7.30
CA GLY A 50 31.83 -1.78 8.60
C GLY A 50 31.25 -0.59 9.37
N TRP A 51 30.15 0.00 8.90
CA TRP A 51 29.54 1.13 9.57
C TRP A 51 28.85 0.72 10.88
N ASP A 52 29.11 1.50 11.93
CA ASP A 52 28.29 1.50 13.14
C ASP A 52 27.02 2.32 12.87
N THR A 53 25.86 1.65 12.89
CA THR A 53 24.54 2.26 12.69
C THR A 53 23.71 2.30 13.96
N SER A 54 24.28 1.96 15.12
CA SER A 54 23.55 1.80 16.39
C SER A 54 22.88 3.08 16.91
N GLN A 55 23.31 4.25 16.41
CA GLN A 55 22.72 5.55 16.75
C GLN A 55 21.81 6.10 15.64
N VAL A 56 21.70 5.43 14.49
CA VAL A 56 20.93 5.93 13.34
C VAL A 56 19.45 5.83 13.64
N THR A 57 18.75 6.96 13.49
CA THR A 57 17.30 7.06 13.72
C THR A 57 16.50 7.27 12.44
N ASN A 58 17.16 7.71 11.37
CA ASN A 58 16.53 8.04 10.10
C ASN A 58 17.34 7.52 8.91
N MET A 59 16.75 6.58 8.16
CA MET A 59 17.31 5.98 6.94
C MET A 59 16.45 6.27 5.70
N ARG A 60 15.57 7.29 5.79
CA ARG A 60 14.61 7.62 4.74
C ARG A 60 15.27 7.79 3.38
N GLY A 61 14.85 7.03 2.38
CA GLY A 61 15.29 7.19 0.99
C GLY A 61 16.79 7.04 0.76
N MET A 62 17.52 6.41 1.68
CA MET A 62 18.98 6.36 1.64
C MET A 62 19.55 5.87 0.30
N PHE A 63 18.90 4.88 -0.33
CA PHE A 63 19.31 4.30 -1.61
C PHE A 63 18.27 4.51 -2.71
N GLN A 64 17.35 5.46 -2.54
CA GLN A 64 16.30 5.72 -3.52
C GLN A 64 16.89 6.08 -4.90
N ASN A 65 16.29 5.59 -5.98
CA ASN A 65 16.70 5.87 -7.36
C ASN A 65 18.17 5.50 -7.68
N THR A 66 18.74 4.51 -6.98
CA THR A 66 20.11 4.01 -7.23
C THR A 66 20.13 2.73 -8.05
N SER A 67 21.33 2.23 -8.39
CA SER A 67 21.52 0.96 -9.10
C SER A 67 21.83 -0.22 -8.15
N VAL A 68 21.55 -0.07 -6.85
CA VAL A 68 21.77 -1.13 -5.84
C VAL A 68 20.91 -2.36 -6.15
N SER A 69 21.51 -3.54 -6.01
CA SER A 69 20.83 -4.84 -6.13
C SER A 69 21.24 -5.84 -5.05
N ASP A 70 22.47 -5.77 -4.53
CA ASP A 70 22.97 -6.63 -3.45
C ASP A 70 22.94 -5.89 -2.11
N LEU A 71 22.11 -6.40 -1.19
CA LEU A 71 21.95 -5.87 0.16
C LEU A 71 22.82 -6.58 1.21
N SER A 72 23.62 -7.59 0.81
CA SER A 72 24.45 -8.36 1.75
C SER A 72 25.37 -7.52 2.64
N PRO A 73 25.94 -6.37 2.19
CA PRO A 73 26.75 -5.52 3.05
C PRO A 73 25.96 -4.87 4.20
N LEU A 74 24.63 -4.82 4.14
CA LEU A 74 23.76 -4.22 5.15
C LEU A 74 23.30 -5.22 6.23
N SER A 75 23.64 -6.50 6.09
CA SER A 75 23.11 -7.59 6.93
C SER A 75 23.45 -7.48 8.43
N ASN A 76 24.50 -6.75 8.78
CA ASN A 76 24.96 -6.55 10.17
C ASN A 76 24.61 -5.17 10.73
N TRP A 77 23.83 -4.36 10.01
CA TRP A 77 23.42 -3.04 10.50
C TRP A 77 22.48 -3.18 11.70
N ASP A 78 22.78 -2.44 12.76
CA ASP A 78 21.87 -2.24 13.89
C ASP A 78 20.80 -1.21 13.48
N THR A 79 19.55 -1.65 13.47
CA THR A 79 18.37 -0.85 13.09
C THR A 79 17.45 -0.58 14.29
N SER A 80 17.85 -0.97 15.50
CA SER A 80 17.00 -0.92 16.71
C SER A 80 16.56 0.50 17.14
N GLN A 81 17.24 1.54 16.65
CA GLN A 81 16.89 2.94 16.89
C GLN A 81 16.20 3.62 15.68
N VAL A 82 16.06 2.93 14.56
CA VAL A 82 15.53 3.51 13.32
C VAL A 82 14.02 3.68 13.44
N THR A 83 13.56 4.90 13.19
CA THR A 83 12.13 5.26 13.22
C THR A 83 11.54 5.52 11.83
N ARG A 84 12.40 5.70 10.81
CA ARG A 84 12.05 6.10 9.44
C ARG A 84 12.82 5.25 8.44
N MET A 85 12.09 4.40 7.69
CA MET A 85 12.61 3.61 6.56
C MET A 85 11.85 3.89 5.26
N ASP A 86 11.01 4.93 5.23
CA ASP A 86 10.25 5.32 4.04
C ASP A 86 11.19 5.60 2.86
N PHE A 87 10.79 5.19 1.65
CA PHE A 87 11.54 5.32 0.39
C PHE A 87 12.89 4.57 0.29
N MET A 88 13.34 3.83 1.32
CA MET A 88 14.75 3.39 1.43
C MET A 88 15.34 2.72 0.18
N PHE A 89 14.59 1.85 -0.48
CA PHE A 89 15.01 1.11 -1.68
C PHE A 89 14.14 1.40 -2.91
N ARG A 90 13.38 2.50 -2.90
CA ARG A 90 12.49 2.86 -4.01
C ARG A 90 13.25 3.01 -5.33
N ASN A 91 12.71 2.45 -6.41
CA ASN A 91 13.28 2.45 -7.76
C ASN A 91 14.73 1.93 -7.82
N THR A 92 15.06 0.90 -7.04
CA THR A 92 16.34 0.19 -7.11
C THR A 92 16.20 -1.14 -7.87
N SER A 93 17.32 -1.83 -8.10
CA SER A 93 17.35 -3.16 -8.73
C SER A 93 17.33 -4.31 -7.72
N VAL A 94 16.96 -4.04 -6.46
CA VAL A 94 16.86 -5.04 -5.39
C VAL A 94 15.80 -6.10 -5.75
N SER A 95 16.14 -7.36 -5.48
CA SER A 95 15.22 -8.51 -5.62
C SER A 95 15.30 -9.49 -4.45
N ASP A 96 16.45 -9.60 -3.78
CA ASP A 96 16.65 -10.45 -2.60
C ASP A 96 16.63 -9.63 -1.31
N LEU A 97 15.66 -9.92 -0.44
CA LEU A 97 15.48 -9.26 0.85
C LEU A 97 16.11 -10.04 2.01
N SER A 98 16.73 -11.20 1.76
CA SER A 98 17.32 -12.06 2.80
C SER A 98 18.28 -11.32 3.74
N PRO A 99 19.12 -10.38 3.27
CA PRO A 99 19.99 -9.59 4.15
C PRO A 99 19.25 -8.72 5.18
N LEU A 100 17.96 -8.42 4.97
CA LEU A 100 17.15 -7.58 5.87
C LEU A 100 16.40 -8.37 6.94
N SER A 101 16.50 -9.71 6.93
CA SER A 101 15.70 -10.60 7.80
C SER A 101 15.94 -10.42 9.30
N ASN A 102 17.11 -9.89 9.70
CA ASN A 102 17.48 -9.65 11.10
C ASN A 102 17.34 -8.19 11.53
N TRP A 103 16.79 -7.32 10.67
CA TRP A 103 16.58 -5.93 11.05
C TRP A 103 15.51 -5.82 12.14
N ASP A 104 15.78 -4.98 13.14
CA ASP A 104 14.84 -4.65 14.21
C ASP A 104 13.97 -3.47 13.74
N THR A 105 12.69 -3.74 13.48
CA THR A 105 11.73 -2.73 13.02
C THR A 105 10.80 -2.23 14.13
N SER A 106 11.03 -2.61 15.39
CA SER A 106 10.11 -2.34 16.52
C SER A 106 9.89 -0.85 16.82
N GLN A 107 10.78 0.03 16.35
CA GLN A 107 10.65 1.49 16.48
C GLN A 107 10.23 2.19 15.18
N VAL A 108 10.07 1.46 14.08
CA VAL A 108 9.78 2.04 12.76
C VAL A 108 8.33 2.51 12.70
N THR A 109 8.13 3.78 12.35
CA THR A 109 6.80 4.40 12.25
C THR A 109 6.37 4.66 10.80
N ARG A 110 7.32 4.65 9.85
CA ARG A 110 7.12 4.96 8.43
C ARG A 110 7.84 3.94 7.54
N MET A 111 7.08 3.21 6.73
CA MET A 111 7.58 2.27 5.72
C MET A 111 7.07 2.59 4.30
N ASP A 112 6.47 3.78 4.09
CA ASP A 112 5.90 4.12 2.80
C ASP A 112 6.93 4.14 1.67
N PHE A 113 6.54 3.66 0.49
CA PHE A 113 7.39 3.51 -0.71
C PHE A 113 8.65 2.64 -0.57
N MET A 114 8.86 1.92 0.54
CA MET A 114 10.16 1.30 0.83
C MET A 114 10.70 0.41 -0.32
N PHE A 115 9.83 -0.33 -1.00
CA PHE A 115 10.18 -1.22 -2.12
C PHE A 115 9.45 -0.87 -3.44
N ASP A 116 8.86 0.33 -3.56
CA ASP A 116 8.18 0.80 -4.78
C ASP A 116 9.12 0.75 -5.98
N GLY A 117 8.72 0.08 -7.05
CA GLY A 117 9.48 -0.03 -8.30
C GLY A 117 10.71 -0.93 -8.24
N THR A 118 10.85 -1.79 -7.21
CA THR A 118 11.91 -2.80 -7.13
C THR A 118 11.55 -4.09 -7.88
N SER A 119 12.50 -5.01 -8.01
CA SER A 119 12.30 -6.35 -8.61
C SER A 119 11.98 -7.43 -7.58
N VAL A 120 11.56 -7.05 -6.36
CA VAL A 120 11.22 -7.98 -5.28
C VAL A 120 10.03 -8.86 -5.66
N SER A 121 10.12 -10.15 -5.33
CA SER A 121 9.03 -11.12 -5.46
C SER A 121 8.80 -11.99 -4.23
N ASP A 122 9.84 -12.22 -3.41
CA ASP A 122 9.78 -13.02 -2.19
C ASP A 122 9.79 -12.13 -0.95
N LEU A 123 8.70 -12.17 -0.17
CA LEU A 123 8.53 -11.41 1.06
C LEU A 123 8.89 -12.21 2.32
N SER A 124 9.29 -13.47 2.21
CA SER A 124 9.62 -14.34 3.34
C SER A 124 10.59 -13.71 4.34
N PRO A 125 11.65 -12.99 3.90
CA PRO A 125 12.56 -12.29 4.82
C PRO A 125 11.90 -11.24 5.72
N LEU A 126 10.72 -10.71 5.35
CA LEU A 126 10.00 -9.68 6.10
C LEU A 126 9.01 -10.24 7.13
N SER A 127 8.84 -11.58 7.18
CA SER A 127 7.84 -12.22 8.04
C SER A 127 8.07 -12.00 9.55
N GLY A 128 9.29 -11.69 9.96
CA GLY A 128 9.67 -11.41 11.34
C GLY A 128 9.67 -9.93 11.73
N TRP A 129 9.33 -9.02 10.82
CA TRP A 129 9.30 -7.59 11.12
C TRP A 129 8.16 -7.25 12.09
N ASP A 130 8.48 -6.45 13.11
CA ASP A 130 7.49 -5.84 14.00
C ASP A 130 6.94 -4.57 13.33
N THR A 131 5.63 -4.57 13.02
CA THR A 131 4.94 -3.43 12.41
C THR A 131 4.01 -2.69 13.37
N SER A 132 4.03 -3.01 14.67
CA SER A 132 3.07 -2.50 15.67
C SER A 132 3.10 -0.98 15.86
N GLN A 133 4.19 -0.30 15.47
CA GLN A 133 4.32 1.16 15.51
C GLN A 133 4.15 1.83 14.13
N VAL A 134 3.96 1.06 13.06
CA VAL A 134 3.89 1.59 11.70
C VAL A 134 2.54 2.26 11.47
N THR A 135 2.59 3.52 11.04
CA THR A 135 1.39 4.34 10.79
C THR A 135 1.09 4.54 9.30
N ASN A 136 2.07 4.25 8.43
CA ASN A 136 1.99 4.52 6.99
C ASN A 136 2.69 3.42 6.18
N MET A 137 1.92 2.72 5.35
CA MET A 137 2.39 1.63 4.46
C MET A 137 2.08 1.91 2.98
N ARG A 138 1.71 3.16 2.63
CA ARG A 138 1.35 3.50 1.24
C ARG A 138 2.48 3.16 0.26
N ASP A 139 2.10 2.68 -0.91
CA ASP A 139 2.98 2.34 -2.04
C ASP A 139 4.08 1.29 -1.74
N MET A 140 4.10 0.65 -0.56
CA MET A 140 5.26 -0.12 -0.09
C MET A 140 5.77 -1.18 -1.08
N PHE A 141 4.85 -1.86 -1.78
CA PHE A 141 5.16 -2.90 -2.78
C PHE A 141 4.63 -2.55 -4.18
N GLN A 142 4.35 -1.27 -4.44
CA GLN A 142 3.86 -0.83 -5.75
C GLN A 142 4.88 -1.18 -6.86
N ASN A 143 4.38 -1.61 -8.02
CA ASN A 143 5.17 -1.97 -9.21
C ASN A 143 6.27 -3.02 -8.93
N THR A 144 6.05 -3.93 -7.98
CA THR A 144 6.95 -5.07 -7.72
C THR A 144 6.45 -6.35 -8.40
N SER A 145 7.23 -7.43 -8.32
CA SER A 145 6.84 -8.76 -8.83
C SER A 145 6.23 -9.67 -7.74
N VAL A 146 5.80 -9.10 -6.61
CA VAL A 146 5.17 -9.83 -5.50
C VAL A 146 3.89 -10.51 -5.97
N SER A 147 3.69 -11.76 -5.53
CA SER A 147 2.46 -12.54 -5.74
C SER A 147 1.97 -13.27 -4.49
N ASP A 148 2.88 -13.67 -3.59
CA ASP A 148 2.56 -14.33 -2.32
C ASP A 148 2.60 -13.35 -1.15
N LEU A 149 1.46 -13.16 -0.49
CA LEU A 149 1.31 -12.28 0.67
C LEU A 149 1.40 -13.03 2.01
N SER A 150 1.58 -14.36 2.00
CA SER A 150 1.64 -15.18 3.22
C SER A 150 2.64 -14.66 4.26
N PRO A 151 3.83 -14.16 3.89
CA PRO A 151 4.78 -13.58 4.85
C PRO A 151 4.24 -12.37 5.63
N LEU A 152 3.22 -11.67 5.13
CA LEU A 152 2.64 -10.47 5.75
C LEU A 152 1.47 -10.79 6.69
N SER A 153 1.07 -12.06 6.82
CA SER A 153 -0.14 -12.46 7.54
C SER A 153 -0.13 -12.15 9.04
N ASN A 154 1.06 -12.00 9.65
CA ASN A 154 1.23 -11.69 11.07
C ASN A 154 1.60 -10.22 11.33
N TRP A 155 1.59 -9.37 10.31
CA TRP A 155 1.84 -7.94 10.51
C TRP A 155 0.72 -7.32 11.34
N ASP A 156 1.10 -6.58 12.38
CA ASP A 156 0.18 -5.72 13.12
C ASP A 156 -0.07 -4.44 12.32
N THR A 157 -1.33 -4.24 11.91
CA THR A 157 -1.77 -3.06 11.16
C THR A 157 -2.66 -2.12 11.98
N SER A 158 -2.81 -2.35 13.30
CA SER A 158 -3.76 -1.62 14.16
C SER A 158 -3.49 -0.11 14.28
N GLN A 159 -2.27 0.33 13.96
CA GLN A 159 -1.88 1.76 13.93
C GLN A 159 -1.81 2.35 12.52
N VAL A 160 -2.04 1.55 11.48
CA VAL A 160 -1.88 1.98 10.09
C VAL A 160 -3.06 2.85 9.68
N THR A 161 -2.75 4.04 9.17
CA THR A 161 -3.76 5.02 8.72
C THR A 161 -3.85 5.14 7.21
N ARG A 162 -2.83 4.66 6.48
CA ARG A 162 -2.69 4.76 5.02
C ARG A 162 -2.15 3.48 4.41
N MET A 163 -2.92 2.90 3.48
CA MET A 163 -2.59 1.72 2.69
C MET A 163 -2.75 1.98 1.17
N ASP A 164 -2.90 3.24 0.78
CA ASP A 164 -3.07 3.61 -0.63
C ASP A 164 -1.90 3.12 -1.50
N PHE A 165 -2.20 2.67 -2.73
CA PHE A 165 -1.25 2.13 -3.72
C PHE A 165 -0.42 0.89 -3.32
N MET A 166 -0.58 0.32 -2.11
CA MET A 166 0.37 -0.65 -1.52
C MET A 166 0.73 -1.83 -2.43
N PHE A 167 -0.23 -2.40 -3.17
CA PHE A 167 -0.04 -3.55 -4.05
C PHE A 167 -0.34 -3.25 -5.52
N ARG A 168 -0.38 -1.97 -5.90
CA ARG A 168 -0.69 -1.55 -7.27
C ARG A 168 0.31 -2.14 -8.27
N SER A 169 -0.19 -2.67 -9.37
CA SER A 169 0.60 -3.26 -10.46
C SER A 169 1.52 -4.40 -10.00
N THR A 170 1.07 -5.21 -9.03
CA THR A 170 1.75 -6.45 -8.61
C THR A 170 1.10 -7.67 -9.25
N SER A 171 1.67 -8.87 -9.01
CA SER A 171 1.10 -10.15 -9.47
C SER A 171 0.23 -10.84 -8.41
N VAL A 172 -0.21 -10.11 -7.38
CA VAL A 172 -1.07 -10.63 -6.31
C VAL A 172 -2.41 -11.11 -6.87
N SER A 173 -2.86 -12.27 -6.40
CA SER A 173 -4.18 -12.84 -6.70
C SER A 173 -4.93 -13.36 -5.47
N ASP A 174 -4.21 -13.84 -4.45
CA ASP A 174 -4.79 -14.36 -3.20
C ASP A 174 -4.68 -13.33 -2.08
N LEU A 175 -5.82 -12.94 -1.52
CA LEU A 175 -5.93 -11.96 -0.44
C LEU A 175 -6.12 -12.63 0.94
N SER A 176 -6.20 -13.95 1.01
CA SER A 176 -6.36 -14.71 2.27
C SER A 176 -5.37 -14.31 3.36
N PRO A 177 -4.08 -14.05 3.06
CA PRO A 177 -3.13 -13.59 4.07
C PRO A 177 -3.48 -12.26 4.74
N LEU A 178 -4.31 -11.42 4.12
CA LEU A 178 -4.69 -10.09 4.64
C LEU A 178 -5.98 -10.11 5.48
N SER A 179 -6.63 -11.27 5.62
CA SER A 179 -7.95 -11.39 6.25
C SER A 179 -7.99 -10.99 7.74
N ASN A 180 -6.85 -11.04 8.43
CA ASN A 180 -6.73 -10.67 9.85
C ASN A 180 -6.15 -9.27 10.07
N TRP A 181 -5.90 -8.49 9.02
CA TRP A 181 -5.41 -7.12 9.18
C TRP A 181 -6.48 -6.25 9.85
N ASP A 182 -6.08 -5.55 10.91
CA ASP A 182 -6.88 -4.50 11.53
C ASP A 182 -6.83 -3.25 10.64
N THR A 183 -7.99 -2.88 10.10
CA THR A 183 -8.17 -1.74 9.19
C THR A 183 -8.94 -0.59 9.84
N SER A 184 -9.27 -0.69 11.13
CA SER A 184 -10.15 0.26 11.85
C SER A 184 -9.63 1.69 11.93
N GLN A 185 -8.32 1.90 11.72
CA GLN A 185 -7.70 3.24 11.68
C GLN A 185 -7.38 3.72 10.26
N VAL A 186 -7.63 2.90 9.23
CA VAL A 186 -7.28 3.23 7.85
C VAL A 186 -8.26 4.26 7.30
N THR A 187 -7.72 5.35 6.76
CA THR A 187 -8.50 6.44 6.17
C THR A 187 -8.41 6.47 4.64
N ASN A 188 -7.38 5.83 4.07
CA ASN A 188 -7.13 5.84 2.64
C ASN A 188 -6.68 4.46 2.13
N MET A 189 -7.50 3.89 1.23
CA MET A 189 -7.27 2.62 0.54
C MET A 189 -7.22 2.78 -0.98
N ALA A 190 -7.12 4.03 -1.48
CA ALA A 190 -7.14 4.33 -2.89
C ALA A 190 -6.08 3.52 -3.65
N VAL A 191 -6.46 2.99 -4.81
CA VAL A 191 -5.56 2.35 -5.78
C VAL A 191 -4.82 1.09 -5.26
N MET A 192 -5.16 0.58 -4.07
CA MET A 192 -4.39 -0.47 -3.38
C MET A 192 -4.15 -1.74 -4.21
N PHE A 193 -5.15 -2.19 -4.99
CA PHE A 193 -5.10 -3.42 -5.79
C PHE A 193 -5.28 -3.16 -7.30
N GLN A 194 -5.08 -1.91 -7.76
CA GLN A 194 -5.20 -1.58 -9.18
C GLN A 194 -4.21 -2.41 -10.02
N ASN A 195 -4.67 -2.93 -11.16
CA ASN A 195 -3.88 -3.74 -12.11
C ASN A 195 -3.26 -5.00 -11.48
N THR A 196 -3.96 -5.64 -10.53
CA THR A 196 -3.57 -6.94 -9.95
C THR A 196 -4.39 -8.08 -10.57
N SER A 197 -4.05 -9.33 -10.23
CA SER A 197 -4.80 -10.53 -10.67
C SER A 197 -5.88 -10.97 -9.67
N VAL A 198 -6.22 -10.11 -8.70
CA VAL A 198 -7.26 -10.39 -7.70
C VAL A 198 -8.60 -10.69 -8.37
N SER A 199 -9.26 -11.76 -7.94
CA SER A 199 -10.59 -12.16 -8.41
C SER A 199 -11.60 -12.42 -7.29
N ASP A 200 -11.13 -12.71 -6.07
CA ASP A 200 -11.96 -13.00 -4.91
C ASP A 200 -11.73 -11.97 -3.81
N LEU A 201 -12.79 -11.26 -3.42
CA LEU A 201 -12.77 -10.25 -2.36
C LEU A 201 -13.23 -10.80 -1.00
N SER A 202 -13.67 -12.06 -0.92
CA SER A 202 -14.16 -12.67 0.32
C SER A 202 -13.18 -12.60 1.50
N PRO A 203 -11.84 -12.67 1.31
CA PRO A 203 -10.90 -12.47 2.42
C PRO A 203 -10.98 -11.10 3.08
N LEU A 204 -11.48 -10.08 2.37
CA LEU A 204 -11.58 -8.71 2.86
C LEU A 204 -12.94 -8.39 3.51
N SER A 205 -13.85 -9.36 3.57
CA SER A 205 -15.23 -9.15 4.05
C SER A 205 -15.32 -8.63 5.50
N ASN A 206 -14.31 -8.92 6.33
CA ASN A 206 -14.25 -8.52 7.74
C ASN A 206 -13.45 -7.22 7.99
N TRP A 207 -12.96 -6.55 6.95
CA TRP A 207 -12.24 -5.29 7.13
C TRP A 207 -13.17 -4.20 7.67
N ASP A 208 -12.70 -3.48 8.69
CA ASP A 208 -13.38 -2.31 9.22
C ASP A 208 -13.03 -1.11 8.34
N THR A 209 -14.02 -0.70 7.54
CA THR A 209 -13.90 0.40 6.58
C THR A 209 -14.53 1.69 7.09
N SER A 210 -14.98 1.73 8.34
CA SER A 210 -15.76 2.85 8.91
C SER A 210 -15.01 4.18 8.95
N GLN A 211 -13.67 4.17 8.93
CA GLN A 211 -12.86 5.39 8.88
C GLN A 211 -12.36 5.75 7.47
N VAL A 212 -12.62 4.90 6.47
CA VAL A 212 -12.09 5.10 5.11
C VAL A 212 -12.86 6.20 4.41
N THR A 213 -12.13 7.21 3.93
CA THR A 213 -12.72 8.32 3.17
C THR A 213 -12.46 8.24 1.67
N ASN A 214 -11.47 7.44 1.25
CA ASN A 214 -11.05 7.33 -0.14
C ASN A 214 -10.79 5.87 -0.54
N MET A 215 -11.56 5.39 -1.52
CA MET A 215 -11.44 4.07 -2.14
C MET A 215 -11.27 4.17 -3.67
N ALA A 216 -10.93 5.35 -4.19
CA ALA A 216 -10.83 5.58 -5.63
C ALA A 216 -9.87 4.55 -6.27
N VAL A 217 -10.29 3.97 -7.40
CA VAL A 217 -9.47 3.11 -8.25
C VAL A 217 -8.99 1.79 -7.56
N MET A 218 -9.50 1.46 -6.37
CA MET A 218 -8.95 0.38 -5.53
C MET A 218 -8.82 -0.97 -6.25
N PHE A 219 -9.81 -1.36 -7.06
CA PHE A 219 -9.87 -2.63 -7.78
C PHE A 219 -9.95 -2.45 -9.31
N ARG A 220 -9.51 -1.31 -9.83
CA ARG A 220 -9.50 -1.06 -11.28
C ARG A 220 -8.61 -2.06 -12.00
N ASN A 221 -9.11 -2.60 -13.12
CA ASN A 221 -8.45 -3.61 -13.96
C ASN A 221 -8.04 -4.88 -13.19
N THR A 222 -8.85 -5.29 -12.22
CA THR A 222 -8.73 -6.61 -11.57
C THR A 222 -9.58 -7.65 -12.30
N SER A 223 -9.54 -8.91 -11.84
CA SER A 223 -10.37 -10.01 -12.36
C SER A 223 -11.62 -10.26 -11.50
N VAL A 224 -12.03 -9.29 -10.67
CA VAL A 224 -13.20 -9.41 -9.79
C VAL A 224 -14.47 -9.51 -10.62
N SER A 225 -15.17 -10.64 -10.51
CA SER A 225 -16.51 -10.82 -11.09
C SER A 225 -17.63 -10.74 -10.06
N ASP A 226 -17.37 -11.15 -8.82
CA ASP A 226 -18.34 -11.13 -7.72
C ASP A 226 -17.89 -10.16 -6.61
N PRO A 227 -18.36 -8.90 -6.64
CA PRO A 227 -18.07 -7.94 -5.58
C PRO A 227 -19.05 -8.04 -4.39
N SER A 228 -20.03 -8.96 -4.39
CA SER A 228 -21.06 -9.02 -3.34
C SER A 228 -20.50 -9.35 -1.95
N THR A 229 -19.29 -9.91 -1.90
CA THR A 229 -18.62 -10.29 -0.64
C THR A 229 -18.18 -9.09 0.21
N ILE A 230 -18.13 -7.88 -0.37
CA ILE A 230 -17.85 -6.61 0.34
C ILE A 230 -19.12 -5.76 0.55
N SER A 231 -20.30 -6.36 0.41
CA SER A 231 -21.61 -5.74 0.70
C SER A 231 -21.75 -5.26 2.15
N GLY A 232 -20.99 -5.83 3.08
CA GLY A 232 -21.01 -5.49 4.50
C GLY A 232 -20.03 -4.39 4.93
N TRP A 233 -19.29 -3.77 4.01
CA TRP A 233 -18.38 -2.67 4.33
C TRP A 233 -19.14 -1.43 4.81
N ASP A 234 -18.58 -0.70 5.78
CA ASP A 234 -19.03 0.63 6.18
C ASP A 234 -18.46 1.64 5.18
N VAL A 235 -19.34 2.24 4.38
CA VAL A 235 -18.96 3.18 3.32
C VAL A 235 -19.53 4.58 3.55
N ALA A 236 -20.10 4.82 4.73
CA ALA A 236 -20.77 6.09 5.06
C ALA A 236 -19.82 7.30 5.00
N ASN A 237 -18.53 7.09 5.30
CA ASN A 237 -17.51 8.14 5.26
C ASN A 237 -16.77 8.25 3.91
N VAL A 238 -17.04 7.36 2.96
CA VAL A 238 -16.34 7.37 1.67
C VAL A 238 -16.84 8.54 0.82
N THR A 239 -15.90 9.39 0.41
CA THR A 239 -16.16 10.58 -0.42
C THR A 239 -15.75 10.37 -1.88
N ASP A 240 -14.94 9.35 -2.17
CA ASP A 240 -14.41 9.08 -3.50
C ASP A 240 -14.38 7.58 -3.82
N PHE A 241 -15.24 7.18 -4.75
CA PHE A 241 -15.32 5.84 -5.36
C PHE A 241 -14.98 5.88 -6.87
N THR A 242 -14.29 6.92 -7.33
CA THR A 242 -14.01 7.12 -8.75
C THR A 242 -13.26 5.90 -9.29
N SER A 243 -13.79 5.30 -10.37
CA SER A 243 -13.21 4.12 -11.03
C SER A 243 -12.95 2.91 -10.12
N PHE A 244 -13.70 2.75 -9.02
CA PHE A 244 -13.51 1.70 -8.00
C PHE A 244 -13.28 0.28 -8.58
N LEU A 245 -14.14 -0.16 -9.50
CA LEU A 245 -14.09 -1.47 -10.17
C LEU A 245 -14.03 -1.35 -11.71
N GLU A 246 -13.57 -0.20 -12.22
CA GLU A 246 -13.45 0.03 -13.67
C GLU A 246 -12.59 -1.07 -14.33
N GLY A 247 -13.07 -1.67 -15.42
CA GLY A 247 -12.33 -2.71 -16.13
C GLY A 247 -12.43 -4.13 -15.54
N ALA A 248 -13.01 -4.30 -14.35
CA ALA A 248 -13.28 -5.63 -13.79
C ALA A 248 -14.43 -6.33 -14.54
N PRO A 249 -14.40 -7.67 -14.73
CA PRO A 249 -15.44 -8.42 -15.44
C PRO A 249 -16.67 -8.67 -14.55
N LEU A 250 -17.31 -7.60 -14.10
CA LEU A 250 -18.38 -7.61 -13.11
C LEU A 250 -19.61 -8.43 -13.55
N ASP A 251 -20.08 -9.32 -12.68
CA ASP A 251 -21.43 -9.84 -12.73
C ASP A 251 -22.38 -8.74 -12.22
N SER A 252 -23.39 -8.41 -13.03
CA SER A 252 -24.28 -7.27 -12.73
C SER A 252 -25.21 -7.56 -11.55
N ALA A 253 -25.68 -8.80 -11.38
CA ALA A 253 -26.49 -9.16 -10.22
C ALA A 253 -25.66 -9.07 -8.94
N LYS A 254 -24.41 -9.55 -8.97
CA LYS A 254 -23.47 -9.44 -7.83
C LYS A 254 -23.05 -8.02 -7.51
N THR A 255 -22.97 -7.16 -8.52
CA THR A 255 -22.78 -5.73 -8.32
C THR A 255 -24.01 -5.10 -7.65
N GLY A 256 -25.22 -5.56 -8.02
CA GLY A 256 -26.46 -5.21 -7.34
C GLY A 256 -26.45 -5.60 -5.86
N ASP A 257 -26.12 -6.86 -5.54
CA ASP A 257 -26.00 -7.37 -4.16
C ASP A 257 -25.04 -6.50 -3.30
N MET A 258 -23.93 -6.03 -3.88
CA MET A 258 -22.99 -5.14 -3.19
C MET A 258 -23.64 -3.79 -2.84
N LEU A 259 -24.29 -3.16 -3.81
CA LEU A 259 -24.92 -1.84 -3.63
C LEU A 259 -26.13 -1.90 -2.68
N ASP A 260 -26.90 -2.98 -2.75
CA ASP A 260 -28.01 -3.25 -1.84
C ASP A 260 -27.50 -3.33 -0.40
N GLY A 261 -26.42 -4.08 -0.14
CA GLY A 261 -25.79 -4.14 1.19
C GLY A 261 -25.30 -2.78 1.71
N TRP A 262 -24.77 -1.92 0.83
CA TRP A 262 -24.34 -0.57 1.21
C TRP A 262 -25.50 0.40 1.49
N THR A 263 -26.72 0.10 1.03
CA THR A 263 -27.86 1.04 1.07
C THR A 263 -29.05 0.59 1.92
N ASP A 264 -29.23 -0.72 2.12
CA ASP A 264 -30.29 -1.32 2.95
C ASP A 264 -29.73 -2.43 3.89
N GLY A 265 -28.42 -2.44 4.13
CA GLY A 265 -27.74 -3.44 4.97
C GLY A 265 -26.88 -2.83 6.08
N SER A 266 -26.78 -3.50 7.23
CA SER A 266 -25.86 -3.08 8.30
C SER A 266 -24.41 -3.06 7.79
N PRO A 267 -23.61 -2.01 8.08
CA PRO A 267 -23.86 -0.94 9.04
C PRO A 267 -24.51 0.33 8.48
N ASN A 268 -24.78 0.40 7.18
CA ASN A 268 -25.21 1.63 6.51
C ASN A 268 -26.71 1.63 6.19
N THR A 269 -27.24 2.81 5.93
CA THR A 269 -28.40 2.99 5.07
C THR A 269 -28.06 3.99 3.99
N ALA A 270 -28.84 4.06 2.91
CA ALA A 270 -28.65 5.04 1.86
C ALA A 270 -28.60 6.48 2.41
N ALA A 271 -29.27 6.78 3.52
CA ALA A 271 -29.30 8.10 4.15
C ALA A 271 -28.00 8.46 4.88
N ASP A 272 -27.19 7.47 5.27
CA ASP A 272 -25.93 7.66 5.99
C ASP A 272 -24.76 7.99 5.05
N LEU A 273 -24.90 7.67 3.76
CA LEU A 273 -23.85 7.84 2.75
C LEU A 273 -23.66 9.31 2.34
N GLN A 274 -22.43 9.66 1.97
CA GLN A 274 -22.11 11.01 1.48
C GLN A 274 -22.86 11.36 0.20
N THR A 275 -23.23 12.63 0.03
CA THR A 275 -23.84 13.12 -1.22
C THR A 275 -22.78 13.43 -2.28
N GLY A 276 -23.13 13.34 -3.57
CA GLY A 276 -22.29 13.83 -4.67
C GLY A 276 -21.06 12.96 -4.98
N VAL A 277 -21.08 11.70 -4.56
CA VAL A 277 -19.97 10.76 -4.79
C VAL A 277 -20.07 10.15 -6.19
N THR A 278 -18.91 9.95 -6.83
CA THR A 278 -18.82 9.23 -8.11
C THR A 278 -18.40 7.79 -7.89
N LEU A 279 -19.18 6.83 -8.39
CA LEU A 279 -18.87 5.40 -8.36
C LEU A 279 -18.57 4.88 -9.77
N GLY A 280 -17.37 4.31 -9.95
CA GLY A 280 -16.96 3.70 -11.22
C GLY A 280 -17.15 2.19 -11.27
N ILE A 281 -18.19 1.73 -11.98
CA ILE A 281 -18.56 0.32 -12.21
C ILE A 281 -18.96 0.07 -13.67
N GLN A 282 -18.21 0.63 -14.65
CA GLN A 282 -18.62 0.74 -16.06
C GLN A 282 -19.01 -0.58 -16.74
N ASN A 283 -18.49 -1.70 -16.25
CA ASN A 283 -18.74 -3.02 -16.81
C ASN A 283 -20.00 -3.72 -16.24
N ALA A 284 -20.65 -3.14 -15.24
CA ALA A 284 -21.96 -3.58 -14.77
C ALA A 284 -23.08 -2.98 -15.64
N ASP A 285 -24.17 -3.72 -15.80
CA ASP A 285 -25.39 -3.30 -16.49
C ASP A 285 -26.54 -3.20 -15.47
N PHE A 286 -27.04 -1.98 -15.26
CA PHE A 286 -28.14 -1.71 -14.34
C PHE A 286 -29.39 -2.54 -14.65
N SER A 287 -29.68 -2.80 -15.92
CA SER A 287 -30.86 -3.59 -16.33
C SER A 287 -30.77 -5.07 -15.95
N GLN A 288 -29.56 -5.55 -15.61
CA GLN A 288 -29.27 -6.92 -15.21
C GLN A 288 -29.05 -7.06 -13.70
N MET A 289 -29.16 -5.97 -12.93
CA MET A 289 -29.23 -6.02 -11.48
C MET A 289 -30.58 -6.58 -11.04
N ASP A 290 -30.64 -7.16 -9.85
CA ASP A 290 -31.90 -7.56 -9.22
C ASP A 290 -32.66 -6.34 -8.67
N THR A 291 -33.79 -6.58 -8.00
CA THR A 291 -34.62 -5.48 -7.48
C THR A 291 -33.90 -4.67 -6.41
N GLY A 292 -33.18 -5.33 -5.49
CA GLY A 292 -32.42 -4.63 -4.44
C GLY A 292 -31.32 -3.74 -5.03
N GLY A 293 -30.53 -4.27 -5.96
CA GLY A 293 -29.51 -3.49 -6.66
C GLY A 293 -30.08 -2.31 -7.46
N GLN A 294 -31.23 -2.49 -8.11
CA GLN A 294 -31.90 -1.39 -8.82
C GLN A 294 -32.41 -0.31 -7.85
N ASP A 295 -33.01 -0.71 -6.73
CA ASP A 295 -33.48 0.21 -5.69
C ASP A 295 -32.31 0.97 -5.05
N ALA A 296 -31.19 0.29 -4.80
CA ALA A 296 -29.95 0.88 -4.31
C ALA A 296 -29.42 1.97 -5.24
N VAL A 297 -29.26 1.67 -6.54
CA VAL A 297 -28.81 2.67 -7.54
C VAL A 297 -29.77 3.86 -7.59
N ASN A 298 -31.09 3.62 -7.62
CA ASN A 298 -32.07 4.71 -7.61
C ASN A 298 -31.95 5.57 -6.34
N ALA A 299 -31.77 4.97 -5.17
CA ALA A 299 -31.60 5.71 -3.92
C ALA A 299 -30.32 6.55 -3.92
N LEU A 300 -29.20 6.00 -4.40
CA LEU A 300 -27.93 6.71 -4.50
C LEU A 300 -28.01 7.90 -5.47
N CYS A 301 -28.59 7.72 -6.65
CA CYS A 301 -28.69 8.79 -7.64
C CYS A 301 -29.74 9.84 -7.25
N SER A 302 -30.97 9.43 -6.95
CA SER A 302 -32.06 10.38 -6.69
C SER A 302 -31.95 11.07 -5.32
N ASN A 303 -31.50 10.37 -4.27
CA ASN A 303 -31.48 10.93 -2.91
C ASN A 303 -30.09 11.45 -2.52
N GLN A 304 -29.02 10.77 -2.92
CA GLN A 304 -27.64 11.16 -2.58
C GLN A 304 -26.92 11.91 -3.70
N SER A 305 -27.54 12.11 -4.87
CA SER A 305 -26.92 12.79 -6.01
C SER A 305 -25.61 12.13 -6.47
N TRP A 306 -25.53 10.80 -6.38
CA TRP A 306 -24.37 10.06 -6.86
C TRP A 306 -24.31 10.04 -8.38
N THR A 307 -23.09 10.05 -8.92
CA THR A 307 -22.82 9.73 -10.31
C THR A 307 -22.38 8.27 -10.40
N ILE A 308 -23.17 7.40 -11.03
CA ILE A 308 -22.87 5.97 -11.15
C ILE A 308 -22.66 5.63 -12.63
N ASN A 309 -21.41 5.34 -12.98
CA ASN A 309 -21.05 4.99 -14.35
C ASN A 309 -21.31 3.50 -14.58
N ALA A 310 -22.57 3.08 -14.72
CA ALA A 310 -22.97 1.74 -15.15
C ALA A 310 -23.65 1.78 -16.52
N THR A 311 -23.62 0.68 -17.28
CA THR A 311 -24.39 0.57 -18.52
C THR A 311 -25.89 0.60 -18.21
N ASN A 312 -26.68 1.31 -19.03
CA ASN A 312 -28.13 1.51 -18.84
C ASN A 312 -28.53 2.15 -17.48
N ALA A 313 -27.62 2.88 -16.82
CA ALA A 313 -27.94 3.59 -15.58
C ALA A 313 -29.09 4.62 -15.78
N PRO A 314 -29.88 4.90 -14.73
CA PRO A 314 -30.89 5.96 -14.74
C PRO A 314 -30.32 7.33 -15.18
N ALA A 315 -31.14 8.14 -15.82
CA ALA A 315 -30.71 9.42 -16.39
C ALA A 315 -30.31 10.48 -15.33
N ASP A 316 -30.74 10.31 -14.09
CA ASP A 316 -30.36 11.12 -12.94
C ASP A 316 -29.05 10.64 -12.28
N CYS A 317 -28.45 9.53 -12.75
CA CYS A 317 -27.15 9.03 -12.30
C CYS A 317 -25.95 9.60 -13.08
N SER A 318 -26.17 10.52 -14.03
CA SER A 318 -25.14 11.05 -14.95
C SER A 318 -24.80 12.51 -14.72
#